data_AF-B4V5K4-F1
#
_entry.id   AF-B4V5K4-F1
#
_cell.length_a   1.000
_cell.length_b   1.000
_cell.length_c   1.000
_cell.angle_alpha   90.00
_cell.angle_beta   90.00
_cell.angle_gamma   90.00
#
_symmetry.space_group_name_H-M   'P 1'
#
loop_
_entity.id
_entity.type
_entity.pdbx_description
1 polymer ?
#
loop_
_entity_poly.entity_id
_entity_poly.type
_entity_poly.pdbx_seq_one_letter_code
_entity_poly.pdbx_strand_id
1 'polypeptide(L)'
;MSPQDQHGSRGYSVPTGRPYALKELQAGLGSLGDQLRELYDGSHPAEYEGIADALYTAFQTAAGLAPAKSYTGCPEHPNGALDPEAPDGWGRCLICNDRRRLGLRSRGGRPAAAAPPAGEQRRLGYPVPEPPYTHEVLRAQLRTVEDRRFHLSISSPAEDFVRLADDLHRAFIVARELSRPRNASGCSEHPGAPIDPDAPPGEGCIFCAGRKRRAQRPAQTPEMLPRIKRGERRQLQRRFERPPG
;
A
#
# COMPACT_ATOMS: atom_id res chain seq x y z
N MET A 1 -20.52 -50.32 -3.77
CA MET A 1 -19.26 -49.57 -3.84
C MET A 1 -19.50 -48.39 -4.78
N SER A 2 -19.66 -47.19 -4.23
CA SER A 2 -20.07 -46.01 -4.99
C SER A 2 -18.83 -45.25 -5.49
N PRO A 3 -18.74 -44.92 -6.79
CA PRO A 3 -17.68 -44.06 -7.29
C PRO A 3 -18.12 -42.60 -7.15
N GLN A 4 -17.71 -41.93 -6.07
CA GLN A 4 -17.85 -40.50 -5.88
C GLN A 4 -16.53 -39.93 -5.36
N ASP A 5 -15.59 -39.69 -6.27
CA ASP A 5 -14.42 -38.83 -6.02
C ASP A 5 -14.00 -38.14 -7.34
N GLN A 6 -14.92 -37.33 -7.89
CA GLN A 6 -14.65 -36.46 -9.03
C GLN A 6 -15.18 -35.04 -8.78
N HIS A 7 -14.86 -34.42 -7.65
CA HIS A 7 -15.08 -32.97 -7.48
C HIS A 7 -13.91 -32.34 -6.73
N GLY A 8 -13.10 -31.52 -7.42
CA GLY A 8 -12.08 -30.72 -6.74
C GLY A 8 -10.98 -30.05 -7.54
N SER A 9 -10.92 -30.17 -8.86
CA SER A 9 -10.07 -29.29 -9.68
C SER A 9 -10.92 -28.10 -10.14
N ARG A 10 -11.02 -27.05 -9.31
CA ARG A 10 -11.44 -25.74 -9.81
C ARG A 10 -10.36 -25.30 -10.78
N GLY A 11 -10.67 -25.43 -12.07
CA GLY A 11 -9.76 -25.13 -13.16
C GLY A 11 -9.13 -23.76 -12.97
N TYR A 12 -7.82 -23.75 -12.76
CA TYR A 12 -7.00 -22.60 -13.10
C TYR A 12 -7.16 -22.42 -14.61
N SER A 13 -8.09 -21.56 -15.03
CA SER A 13 -8.05 -21.05 -16.39
C SER A 13 -6.77 -20.23 -16.47
N VAL A 14 -5.71 -20.79 -17.05
CA VAL A 14 -4.58 -19.99 -17.52
C VAL A 14 -5.22 -18.91 -18.41
N PRO A 15 -5.17 -17.62 -18.04
CA PRO A 15 -5.80 -16.60 -18.86
C PRO A 15 -5.19 -16.72 -20.25
N THR A 16 -6.02 -16.81 -21.29
CA THR A 16 -5.59 -16.87 -22.70
C THR A 16 -4.67 -15.69 -23.08
N GLY A 17 -4.56 -14.66 -22.23
CA GLY A 17 -3.62 -13.55 -22.33
C GLY A 17 -2.28 -13.70 -21.57
N ARG A 18 -2.00 -14.78 -20.85
CA ARG A 18 -0.73 -14.96 -20.10
C ARG A 18 0.54 -14.79 -20.97
N PRO A 19 0.67 -15.41 -22.16
CA PRO A 19 1.83 -15.18 -23.02
C PRO A 19 1.94 -13.73 -23.49
N TYR A 20 0.81 -13.08 -23.76
CA TYR A 20 0.78 -11.68 -24.18
C TYR A 20 1.21 -10.75 -23.04
N ALA A 21 0.63 -10.90 -21.85
CA ALA A 21 0.97 -10.12 -20.66
C ALA A 21 2.43 -10.31 -20.24
N LEU A 22 2.98 -11.53 -20.39
CA LEU A 22 4.41 -11.77 -20.14
C LEU A 22 5.29 -11.02 -21.15
N LYS A 23 4.94 -11.06 -22.44
CA LYS A 23 5.69 -10.34 -23.48
C LYS A 23 5.63 -8.82 -23.28
N GLU A 24 4.46 -8.29 -22.95
CA GLU A 24 4.25 -6.89 -22.62
C GLU A 24 5.07 -6.47 -21.40
N LEU A 25 5.02 -7.26 -20.32
CA LEU A 25 5.86 -7.04 -19.13
C LEU A 25 7.34 -7.03 -19.50
N GLN A 26 7.81 -8.02 -20.25
CA GLN A 26 9.22 -8.08 -20.66
C GLN A 26 9.64 -6.85 -21.48
N ALA A 27 8.82 -6.42 -22.44
CA ALA A 27 9.08 -5.22 -23.23
C ALA A 27 9.11 -3.95 -22.37
N GLY A 28 8.13 -3.76 -21.49
CA GLY A 28 8.04 -2.61 -20.58
C GLY A 28 9.25 -2.53 -19.64
N LEU A 29 9.67 -3.66 -19.06
CA LEU A 29 10.86 -3.72 -18.21
C LEU A 29 12.16 -3.38 -18.96
N GLY A 30 12.22 -3.63 -20.27
CA GLY A 30 13.40 -3.28 -21.09
C GLY A 30 13.51 -1.77 -21.25
N SER A 31 12.39 -1.14 -21.62
CA SER A 31 12.32 0.32 -21.74
C SER A 31 12.59 1.02 -20.41
N LEU A 32 12.15 0.47 -19.28
CA LEU A 32 12.42 1.01 -17.94
C LEU A 32 13.92 1.01 -17.60
N GLY A 33 14.65 -0.04 -17.97
CA GLY A 33 16.10 -0.12 -17.79
C GLY A 33 16.84 0.96 -18.56
N ASP A 34 16.42 1.23 -19.79
CA ASP A 34 16.99 2.29 -20.63
C ASP A 34 16.67 3.69 -20.08
N GLN A 35 15.42 3.97 -19.70
CA GLN A 35 15.03 5.25 -19.08
C GLN A 35 15.82 5.53 -17.79
N LEU A 36 16.02 4.52 -16.93
CA LEU A 36 16.78 4.71 -15.69
C LEU A 36 18.27 5.01 -15.96
N ARG A 37 18.84 4.48 -17.04
CA ARG A 37 20.24 4.76 -17.42
C ARG A 37 20.45 6.21 -17.84
N GLU A 38 19.44 6.85 -18.40
CA GLU A 38 19.47 8.27 -18.73
C GLU A 38 19.44 9.16 -17.49
N LEU A 39 18.89 8.67 -16.37
CA LEU A 39 18.86 9.39 -15.10
C LEU A 39 20.16 9.28 -14.29
N TYR A 40 20.51 10.36 -13.63
CA TYR A 40 21.66 10.46 -12.72
C TYR A 40 21.23 10.93 -11.32
N ASP A 41 22.12 10.81 -10.34
CA ASP A 41 21.83 11.29 -8.99
C ASP A 41 21.68 12.81 -8.99
N GLY A 42 20.54 13.31 -8.49
CA GLY A 42 20.15 14.71 -8.60
C GLY A 42 19.27 15.07 -9.81
N SER A 43 18.83 14.08 -10.60
CA SER A 43 17.78 14.25 -11.62
C SER A 43 16.54 14.95 -11.06
N HIS A 44 15.83 15.70 -11.91
CA HIS A 44 14.67 16.47 -11.47
C HIS A 44 13.52 15.52 -11.06
N PRO A 45 12.77 15.80 -9.98
CA PRO A 45 11.69 14.91 -9.51
C PRO A 45 10.66 14.52 -10.58
N ALA A 46 10.35 15.42 -11.51
CA ALA A 46 9.43 15.13 -12.62
C ALA A 46 9.95 14.04 -13.58
N GLU A 47 11.26 13.84 -13.70
CA GLU A 47 11.84 12.77 -14.52
C GLU A 47 11.57 11.38 -13.90
N TYR A 48 11.52 11.30 -12.57
CA TYR A 48 11.18 10.08 -11.85
C TYR A 48 9.67 9.75 -11.89
N GLU A 49 8.81 10.71 -12.21
CA GLU A 49 7.36 10.50 -12.28
C GLU A 49 7.00 9.51 -13.40
N GLY A 50 7.56 9.70 -14.59
CA GLY A 50 7.36 8.77 -15.72
C GLY A 50 7.84 7.35 -15.41
N ILE A 51 8.97 7.22 -14.72
CA ILE A 51 9.50 5.92 -14.27
C ILE A 51 8.58 5.29 -13.22
N ALA A 52 8.06 6.07 -12.27
CA ALA A 52 7.14 5.57 -11.26
C ALA A 52 5.84 5.03 -11.90
N ASP A 53 5.27 5.75 -12.87
CA ASP A 53 4.05 5.32 -13.56
C ASP A 53 4.27 4.06 -14.40
N ALA A 54 5.40 3.98 -15.10
CA ALA A 54 5.79 2.80 -15.87
C ALA A 54 6.05 1.58 -14.96
N LEU A 55 6.73 1.78 -13.83
CA LEU A 55 6.92 0.73 -12.80
C LEU A 55 5.59 0.25 -12.22
N TYR A 56 4.66 1.17 -11.94
CA TYR A 56 3.34 0.82 -11.44
C TYR A 56 2.54 -0.01 -12.46
N THR A 57 2.60 0.36 -13.73
CA THR A 57 1.97 -0.40 -14.82
C THR A 57 2.57 -1.80 -14.94
N ALA A 58 3.90 -1.90 -14.95
CA ALA A 58 4.60 -3.20 -14.96
C ALA A 58 4.25 -4.05 -13.73
N PHE A 59 4.15 -3.43 -12.56
CA PHE A 59 3.72 -4.06 -11.33
C PHE A 59 2.30 -4.65 -11.45
N GLN A 60 1.34 -3.90 -11.98
CA GLN A 60 -0.04 -4.39 -12.17
C GLN A 60 -0.07 -5.62 -13.09
N THR A 61 0.70 -5.60 -14.18
CA THR A 61 0.82 -6.75 -15.09
C THR A 61 1.45 -7.96 -14.39
N ALA A 62 2.55 -7.77 -13.66
CA ALA A 62 3.20 -8.83 -12.89
C ALA A 62 2.28 -9.40 -11.79
N ALA A 63 1.53 -8.54 -11.10
CA ALA A 63 0.55 -8.92 -10.09
C ALA A 63 -0.60 -9.75 -10.69
N GLY A 64 -1.05 -9.42 -11.90
CA GLY A 64 -2.06 -10.20 -12.63
C GLY A 64 -1.56 -11.56 -13.12
N LEU A 65 -0.25 -11.72 -13.33
CA LEU A 65 0.38 -12.99 -13.68
C LEU A 65 0.63 -13.89 -12.46
N ALA A 66 0.73 -13.30 -11.27
CA ALA A 66 0.86 -13.98 -10.00
C ALA A 66 -0.49 -14.52 -9.50
N PRO A 67 -0.51 -15.59 -8.69
CA PRO A 67 -1.70 -15.99 -7.96
C PRO A 67 -2.16 -14.85 -7.05
N ALA A 68 -3.48 -14.67 -6.90
CA ALA A 68 -4.04 -13.59 -6.11
C ALA A 68 -3.49 -13.63 -4.66
N LYS A 69 -2.72 -12.59 -4.29
CA LYS A 69 -2.20 -12.44 -2.93
C LYS A 69 -3.38 -12.17 -2.01
N SER A 70 -3.68 -13.07 -1.08
CA SER A 70 -4.73 -12.84 -0.09
C SER A 70 -4.23 -11.86 0.97
N TYR A 71 -4.71 -10.63 0.94
CA TYR A 71 -4.45 -9.63 1.99
C TYR A 71 -4.88 -10.10 3.37
N THR A 72 -5.82 -11.04 3.48
CA THR A 72 -6.28 -11.57 4.76
C THR A 72 -5.67 -12.91 5.16
N GLY A 73 -4.89 -13.55 4.27
CA GLY A 73 -4.44 -14.93 4.45
C GLY A 73 -5.57 -15.97 4.34
N CYS A 74 -6.76 -15.56 3.87
CA CYS A 74 -7.91 -16.44 3.69
C CYS A 74 -8.19 -16.66 2.20
N PRO A 75 -8.35 -17.92 1.74
CA PRO A 75 -8.70 -18.22 0.35
C PRO A 75 -10.15 -17.85 0.01
N GLU A 76 -11.04 -17.75 1.00
CA GLU A 76 -12.44 -17.37 0.77
C GLU A 76 -12.62 -15.85 0.64
N HIS A 77 -11.79 -15.07 1.34
CA HIS A 77 -11.90 -13.61 1.39
C HIS A 77 -10.53 -12.94 1.17
N PRO A 78 -9.91 -13.08 -0.01
CA PRO A 78 -8.56 -12.58 -0.25
C PRO A 78 -8.45 -11.06 0.01
N ASN A 79 -9.50 -10.29 -0.29
CA ASN A 79 -9.58 -8.84 -0.07
C ASN A 79 -10.54 -8.44 1.08
N GLY A 80 -10.81 -9.36 2.02
CA GLY A 80 -11.68 -9.08 3.16
C GLY A 80 -11.08 -8.09 4.17
N ALA A 81 -11.89 -7.66 5.15
CA ALA A 81 -11.40 -6.82 6.24
C ALA A 81 -10.32 -7.55 7.07
N LEU A 82 -9.32 -6.79 7.53
CA LEU A 82 -8.21 -7.30 8.34
C LEU A 82 -8.57 -7.26 9.83
N ASP A 83 -8.31 -8.35 10.54
CA ASP A 83 -8.43 -8.46 11.99
C ASP A 83 -7.11 -8.02 12.64
N PRO A 84 -7.08 -6.88 13.37
CA PRO A 84 -5.89 -6.42 14.09
C PRO A 84 -5.59 -7.27 15.34
N GLU A 85 -6.57 -7.99 15.88
CA GLU A 85 -6.47 -8.78 17.12
C GLU A 85 -6.51 -10.29 16.82
N ALA A 86 -6.08 -10.70 15.62
CA ALA A 86 -6.02 -12.10 15.24
C ALA A 86 -5.02 -12.84 16.17
N PRO A 87 -5.45 -13.93 16.86
CA PRO A 87 -4.54 -14.77 17.65
C PRO A 87 -3.47 -15.43 16.77
N ASP A 88 -2.33 -15.78 17.39
CA ASP A 88 -1.26 -16.50 16.70
C ASP A 88 -1.79 -17.82 16.09
N GLY A 89 -1.38 -18.09 14.85
CA GLY A 89 -1.85 -19.26 14.10
C GLY A 89 -3.23 -19.09 13.43
N TRP A 90 -3.85 -17.90 13.50
CA TRP A 90 -5.05 -17.57 12.73
C TRP A 90 -4.70 -16.71 11.51
N GLY A 91 -5.48 -16.84 10.44
CA GLY A 91 -5.44 -15.85 9.35
C GLY A 91 -5.97 -14.50 9.84
N ARG A 92 -5.70 -13.42 9.11
CA ARG A 92 -6.15 -12.07 9.47
C ARG A 92 -7.49 -11.68 8.86
N CYS A 93 -8.27 -12.63 8.34
CA CYS A 93 -9.59 -12.31 7.82
C CYS A 93 -10.57 -12.06 8.98
N LEU A 94 -10.98 -10.81 9.16
CA LEU A 94 -11.95 -10.40 10.18
C LEU A 94 -13.25 -11.20 10.08
N ILE A 95 -13.78 -11.40 8.87
CA ILE A 95 -15.02 -12.15 8.64
C ILE A 95 -14.90 -13.60 9.13
N CYS A 96 -13.77 -14.27 8.81
CA CYS A 96 -13.54 -15.65 9.23
C CYS A 96 -13.24 -15.74 10.73
N ASN A 97 -12.51 -14.77 11.28
CA ASN A 97 -12.19 -14.72 12.69
C ASN A 97 -13.42 -14.43 13.54
N ASP A 98 -14.30 -13.51 13.12
CA ASP A 98 -15.57 -13.23 13.77
C ASP A 98 -16.47 -14.47 13.78
N ARG A 99 -16.61 -15.16 12.63
CA ARG A 99 -17.35 -16.44 12.57
C ARG A 99 -16.76 -17.50 13.50
N ARG A 100 -15.43 -17.52 13.65
CA ARG A 100 -14.72 -18.44 14.54
C ARG A 100 -14.94 -18.08 16.01
N ARG A 101 -14.90 -16.78 16.38
CA ARG A 101 -15.19 -16.25 17.72
C ARG A 101 -16.64 -16.52 18.13
N LEU A 102 -17.58 -16.43 17.17
CA LEU A 102 -19.01 -16.71 17.37
C LEU A 102 -19.36 -18.21 17.36
N GLY A 103 -18.38 -19.10 17.19
CA GLY A 103 -18.64 -20.56 17.15
C GLY A 103 -19.42 -21.05 15.92
N LEU A 104 -19.62 -20.20 14.90
CA LEU A 104 -20.41 -20.48 13.70
C LEU A 104 -19.64 -21.31 12.65
N ARG A 105 -18.73 -22.19 13.08
CA ARG A 105 -18.04 -23.12 12.17
C ARG A 105 -19.03 -24.21 11.73
N SER A 106 -19.88 -23.94 10.76
CA SER A 106 -20.75 -24.99 10.21
C SER A 106 -21.03 -24.81 8.73
N ARG A 107 -20.71 -25.88 7.99
CA ARG A 107 -21.08 -26.25 6.61
C ARG A 107 -20.39 -25.47 5.48
N GLY A 108 -19.20 -25.92 5.10
CA GLY A 108 -18.70 -25.78 3.72
C GLY A 108 -17.24 -25.34 3.55
N GLY A 109 -16.62 -24.76 4.58
CA GLY A 109 -15.24 -24.29 4.51
C GLY A 109 -14.25 -25.43 4.69
N ARG A 110 -13.36 -25.65 3.70
CA ARG A 110 -12.15 -26.46 3.86
C ARG A 110 -11.42 -26.03 5.15
N PRO A 111 -10.78 -26.94 5.91
CA PRO A 111 -9.97 -26.52 7.05
C PRO A 111 -8.99 -25.46 6.55
N ALA A 112 -9.07 -24.26 7.14
CA ALA A 112 -8.14 -23.18 6.85
C ALA A 112 -6.74 -23.80 6.96
N ALA A 113 -5.99 -23.77 5.85
CA ALA A 113 -4.58 -24.16 5.86
C ALA A 113 -3.91 -23.46 7.05
N ALA A 114 -3.03 -24.18 7.75
CA ALA A 114 -2.31 -23.65 8.91
C ALA A 114 -1.84 -22.23 8.59
N ALA A 115 -2.17 -21.27 9.45
CA ALA A 115 -1.85 -19.88 9.16
C ALA A 115 -0.34 -19.77 8.95
N PRO A 116 0.08 -19.05 7.90
CA PRO A 116 1.50 -18.87 7.67
C PRO A 116 2.12 -18.20 8.92
N PRO A 117 3.38 -18.53 9.28
CA PRO A 117 4.08 -17.97 10.44
C PRO A 117 3.99 -16.43 10.48
N ALA A 118 4.06 -15.84 11.68
CA ALA A 118 3.87 -14.39 11.90
C ALA A 118 4.71 -13.47 10.98
N GLY A 119 5.87 -13.95 10.51
CA GLY A 119 6.70 -13.26 9.50
C GLY A 119 6.09 -13.20 8.10
N GLU A 120 5.28 -14.18 7.68
CA GLU A 120 4.49 -14.17 6.44
C GLU A 120 3.17 -13.41 6.61
N GLN A 121 2.65 -13.26 7.83
CA GLN A 121 1.47 -12.43 8.10
C GLN A 121 1.75 -10.93 7.96
N ARG A 122 3.01 -10.49 8.09
CA ARG A 122 3.44 -9.13 7.67
C ARG A 122 3.57 -8.98 6.15
N ARG A 123 3.57 -10.09 5.39
CA ARG A 123 3.65 -10.14 3.91
C ARG A 123 2.29 -10.23 3.24
N LEU A 124 1.22 -9.90 3.95
CA LEU A 124 -0.13 -9.88 3.38
C LEU A 124 -0.31 -8.77 2.32
N GLY A 125 0.51 -7.70 2.41
CA GLY A 125 0.65 -6.68 1.36
C GLY A 125 1.92 -6.84 0.52
N TYR A 126 2.07 -5.99 -0.48
CA TYR A 126 3.34 -5.86 -1.19
C TYR A 126 4.38 -5.17 -0.30
N PRO A 127 5.66 -5.59 -0.36
CA PRO A 127 6.68 -5.06 0.53
C PRO A 127 6.95 -3.58 0.24
N VAL A 128 7.11 -2.81 1.32
CA VAL A 128 7.49 -1.39 1.27
C VAL A 128 8.94 -1.29 1.74
N PRO A 129 9.86 -0.73 0.92
CA PRO A 129 11.24 -0.54 1.32
C PRO A 129 11.34 0.54 2.41
N GLU A 130 12.26 0.32 3.36
CA GLU A 130 12.60 1.33 4.37
C GLU A 130 13.50 2.41 3.76
N PRO A 131 13.42 3.67 4.25
CA PRO A 131 14.33 4.74 3.84
C PRO A 131 15.80 4.40 4.22
N PRO A 132 16.80 5.00 3.54
CA PRO A 132 16.70 6.13 2.62
C PRO A 132 16.29 5.76 1.19
N TYR A 133 15.45 6.60 0.57
CA TYR A 133 15.11 6.50 -0.85
C TYR A 133 16.08 7.35 -1.67
N THR A 134 16.99 6.69 -2.38
CA THR A 134 18.02 7.32 -3.23
C THR A 134 18.01 6.70 -4.63
N HIS A 135 18.66 7.38 -5.59
CA HIS A 135 18.80 6.88 -6.96
C HIS A 135 19.54 5.53 -7.02
N GLU A 136 20.55 5.33 -6.17
CA GLU A 136 21.30 4.08 -6.09
C GLU A 136 20.40 2.92 -5.66
N VAL A 137 19.50 3.16 -4.69
CA VAL A 137 18.55 2.16 -4.22
C VAL A 137 17.59 1.78 -5.34
N LEU A 138 17.06 2.77 -6.09
CA LEU A 138 16.21 2.51 -7.25
C LEU A 138 16.94 1.68 -8.31
N ARG A 139 18.19 2.05 -8.62
CA ARG A 139 19.04 1.34 -9.59
C ARG A 139 19.33 -0.10 -9.15
N ALA A 140 19.61 -0.33 -7.88
CA ALA A 140 19.83 -1.68 -7.35
C ALA A 140 18.57 -2.55 -7.43
N GLN A 141 17.40 -1.98 -7.15
CA GLN A 141 16.12 -2.68 -7.26
C GLN A 141 15.79 -3.01 -8.72
N LEU A 142 16.00 -2.07 -9.65
CA LEU A 142 15.78 -2.32 -11.08
C LEU A 142 16.74 -3.37 -11.66
N ARG A 143 18.01 -3.42 -11.23
CA ARG A 143 18.91 -4.54 -11.58
C ARG A 143 18.37 -5.89 -11.12
N THR A 144 17.87 -5.95 -9.88
CA THR A 144 17.25 -7.19 -9.36
C THR A 144 16.04 -7.62 -10.19
N VAL A 145 15.23 -6.65 -10.64
CA VAL A 145 14.09 -6.89 -11.54
C VAL A 145 14.56 -7.39 -12.91
N GLU A 146 15.60 -6.79 -13.49
CA GLU A 146 16.18 -7.20 -14.78
C GLU A 146 16.74 -8.62 -14.73
N ASP A 147 17.50 -8.95 -13.68
CA ASP A 147 18.06 -10.29 -13.48
C ASP A 147 16.93 -11.34 -13.41
N ARG A 148 15.86 -11.06 -12.67
CA ARG A 148 14.69 -11.96 -12.62
C ARG A 148 13.97 -12.05 -13.96
N ARG A 149 13.83 -10.93 -14.67
CA ARG A 149 13.18 -10.89 -15.99
C ARG A 149 13.88 -11.85 -16.96
N PHE A 150 15.21 -11.92 -16.92
CA PHE A 150 15.99 -12.79 -17.78
C PHE A 150 15.67 -14.29 -17.57
N HIS A 151 15.39 -14.68 -16.33
CA HIS A 151 15.04 -16.06 -15.99
C HIS A 151 13.54 -16.37 -16.06
N LEU A 152 12.69 -15.37 -16.28
CA LEU A 152 11.25 -15.54 -16.30
C LEU A 152 10.77 -16.06 -17.66
N SER A 153 10.06 -17.19 -17.64
CA SER A 153 9.45 -17.82 -18.81
C SER A 153 7.96 -18.09 -18.56
N ILE A 154 7.23 -18.49 -19.61
CA ILE A 154 5.81 -18.84 -19.49
C ILE A 154 5.58 -20.03 -18.54
N SER A 155 6.55 -20.92 -18.45
CA SER A 155 6.55 -22.13 -17.61
C SER A 155 7.13 -21.88 -16.22
N SER A 156 7.53 -20.64 -15.90
CA SER A 156 8.05 -20.33 -14.57
C SER A 156 6.99 -20.59 -13.50
N PRO A 157 7.41 -21.03 -12.31
CA PRO A 157 6.51 -21.27 -11.19
C PRO A 157 5.83 -19.97 -10.73
N ALA A 158 4.65 -20.10 -10.12
CA ALA A 158 3.83 -18.99 -9.67
C ALA A 158 4.58 -18.06 -8.69
N GLU A 159 5.45 -18.64 -7.88
CA GLU A 159 6.28 -17.97 -6.89
C GLU A 159 7.25 -16.96 -7.53
N ASP A 160 7.72 -17.21 -8.75
CA ASP A 160 8.62 -16.28 -9.45
C ASP A 160 7.89 -14.99 -9.85
N PHE A 161 6.63 -15.11 -10.29
CA PHE A 161 5.78 -13.96 -10.60
C PHE A 161 5.45 -13.15 -9.34
N VAL A 162 5.21 -13.82 -8.21
CA VAL A 162 5.02 -13.15 -6.90
C VAL A 162 6.26 -12.35 -6.52
N ARG A 163 7.44 -12.96 -6.64
CA ARG A 163 8.71 -12.27 -6.31
C ARG A 163 8.98 -11.09 -7.23
N LEU A 164 8.68 -11.22 -8.52
CA LEU A 164 8.82 -10.14 -9.47
C LEU A 164 7.86 -8.99 -9.15
N ALA A 165 6.59 -9.28 -8.83
CA ALA A 165 5.62 -8.26 -8.43
C ALA A 165 6.05 -7.55 -7.12
N ASP A 166 6.57 -8.30 -6.15
CA ASP A 166 7.10 -7.73 -4.90
C ASP A 166 8.29 -6.79 -5.16
N ASP A 167 9.22 -7.17 -6.04
CA ASP A 167 10.39 -6.33 -6.36
C ASP A 167 10.01 -5.10 -7.21
N LEU A 168 9.06 -5.23 -8.13
CA LEU A 168 8.51 -4.10 -8.89
C LEU A 168 7.79 -3.10 -7.99
N HIS A 169 7.03 -3.59 -7.01
CA HIS A 169 6.37 -2.72 -6.05
C HIS A 169 7.39 -1.94 -5.20
N ARG A 170 8.49 -2.59 -4.77
CA ARG A 170 9.56 -1.88 -4.06
C ARG A 170 10.15 -0.77 -4.93
N ALA A 171 10.48 -1.08 -6.18
CA ALA A 171 11.06 -0.12 -7.11
C ALA A 171 10.11 1.06 -7.34
N PHE A 172 8.83 0.78 -7.51
CA PHE A 172 7.78 1.79 -7.63
C PHE A 172 7.77 2.74 -6.43
N ILE A 173 7.79 2.21 -5.20
CA ILE A 173 7.80 3.06 -3.99
C ILE A 173 9.03 3.97 -3.99
N VAL A 174 10.22 3.44 -4.28
CA VAL A 174 11.44 4.27 -4.31
C VAL A 174 11.34 5.36 -5.38
N ALA A 175 10.93 5.01 -6.60
CA ALA A 175 10.74 5.97 -7.69
C ALA A 175 9.70 7.04 -7.32
N ARG A 176 8.59 6.64 -6.68
CA ARG A 176 7.54 7.57 -6.24
C ARG A 176 8.02 8.52 -5.15
N GLU A 177 8.89 8.07 -4.25
CA GLU A 177 9.48 8.93 -3.23
C GLU A 177 10.59 9.86 -3.78
N LEU A 178 11.25 9.48 -4.87
CA LEU A 178 12.16 10.34 -5.62
C LEU A 178 11.42 11.36 -6.49
N SER A 179 10.24 11.01 -7.00
CA SER A 179 9.42 11.91 -7.82
C SER A 179 8.71 12.98 -7.00
N ARG A 180 8.62 12.81 -5.67
CA ARG A 180 8.10 13.86 -4.79
C ARG A 180 9.07 15.05 -4.82
N PRO A 181 8.57 16.27 -5.01
CA PRO A 181 9.41 17.46 -4.97
C PRO A 181 10.01 17.61 -3.57
N ARG A 182 11.24 17.14 -3.37
CA ARG A 182 12.00 17.44 -2.18
C ARG A 182 12.36 18.92 -2.24
N ASN A 183 12.10 19.65 -1.17
CA ASN A 183 12.50 21.06 -1.00
C ASN A 183 11.83 22.10 -1.90
N ALA A 184 10.63 21.89 -2.46
CA ALA A 184 9.91 22.99 -3.12
C ALA A 184 9.84 24.23 -2.21
N SER A 185 9.58 24.02 -0.92
CA SER A 185 9.55 25.06 0.12
C SER A 185 10.85 25.23 0.91
N GLY A 186 11.93 24.48 0.60
CA GLY A 186 13.20 24.53 1.34
C GLY A 186 13.11 24.17 2.84
N CYS A 187 12.00 23.59 3.30
CA CYS A 187 11.72 23.36 4.71
C CYS A 187 12.24 21.99 5.18
N SER A 188 13.17 21.98 6.13
CA SER A 188 13.70 20.76 6.75
C SER A 188 12.70 20.04 7.66
N GLU A 189 11.73 20.76 8.25
CA GLU A 189 10.67 20.16 9.08
C GLU A 189 9.58 19.46 8.25
N HIS A 190 9.31 19.93 7.03
CA HIS A 190 8.23 19.41 6.18
C HIS A 190 8.74 19.20 4.74
N PRO A 191 9.57 18.16 4.52
CA PRO A 191 10.05 17.84 3.18
C PRO A 191 8.87 17.53 2.26
N GLY A 192 8.72 18.29 1.18
CA GLY A 192 7.66 18.12 0.18
C GLY A 192 6.35 18.87 0.46
N ALA A 193 6.30 19.69 1.50
CA ALA A 193 5.13 20.54 1.70
C ALA A 193 5.07 21.67 0.64
N PRO A 194 3.86 22.01 0.13
CA PRO A 194 3.70 23.08 -0.84
C PRO A 194 4.24 24.42 -0.33
N ILE A 195 4.77 25.23 -1.26
CA ILE A 195 5.13 26.62 -1.00
C ILE A 195 3.85 27.41 -0.76
N ASP A 196 3.87 28.25 0.26
CA ASP A 196 2.79 29.20 0.48
C ASP A 196 2.97 30.41 -0.46
N PRO A 197 2.02 30.71 -1.36
CA PRO A 197 2.15 31.83 -2.30
C PRO A 197 2.17 33.20 -1.60
N ASP A 198 1.67 33.27 -0.36
CA ASP A 198 1.62 34.50 0.43
C ASP A 198 2.83 34.63 1.38
N ALA A 199 3.75 33.67 1.38
CA ALA A 199 4.95 33.72 2.23
C ALA A 199 6.09 34.53 1.59
N PRO A 200 6.91 35.24 2.38
CA PRO A 200 8.10 35.92 1.89
C PRO A 200 9.06 34.93 1.17
N PRO A 201 9.79 35.39 0.13
CA PRO A 201 10.73 34.54 -0.59
C PRO A 201 11.78 33.97 0.37
N GLY A 202 11.86 32.64 0.42
CA GLY A 202 12.78 31.90 1.30
C GLY A 202 12.19 31.46 2.64
N GLU A 203 10.93 31.79 2.97
CA GLU A 203 10.34 31.43 4.25
C GLU A 203 9.07 30.57 4.17
N GLY A 204 9.31 29.26 4.03
CA GLY A 204 8.51 28.25 4.72
C GLY A 204 7.42 27.58 3.88
N CYS A 205 7.28 26.28 4.11
CA CYS A 205 6.14 25.54 3.62
C CYS A 205 4.82 26.06 4.21
N ILE A 206 3.71 25.77 3.55
CA ILE A 206 2.35 26.14 4.02
C ILE A 206 2.07 25.76 5.48
N PHE A 207 2.70 24.69 5.99
CA PHE A 207 2.57 24.28 7.38
C PHE A 207 3.36 25.16 8.35
N CYS A 208 4.60 25.52 8.02
CA CYS A 208 5.42 26.44 8.81
C CYS A 208 4.85 27.87 8.75
N ALA A 209 4.45 28.34 7.56
CA ALA A 209 3.78 29.62 7.38
C ALA A 209 2.45 29.67 8.15
N GLY A 210 1.64 28.61 8.07
CA GLY A 210 0.42 28.48 8.85
C GLY A 210 0.66 28.44 10.36
N ARG A 211 1.73 27.79 10.83
CA ARG A 211 2.13 27.77 12.25
C ARG A 211 2.53 29.17 12.72
N LYS A 212 3.35 29.90 11.95
CA LYS A 212 3.72 31.29 12.23
C LYS A 212 2.49 32.21 12.28
N ARG A 213 1.59 32.12 11.29
CA ARG A 213 0.34 32.91 11.26
C ARG A 213 -0.56 32.65 12.47
N ARG A 214 -0.67 31.39 12.93
CA ARG A 214 -1.41 31.06 14.15
C ARG A 214 -0.75 31.64 15.41
N ALA A 215 0.59 31.60 15.49
CA ALA A 215 1.34 32.18 16.61
C ALA A 215 1.27 33.71 16.66
N GLN A 216 1.17 34.37 15.50
CA GLN A 216 1.04 35.83 15.38
C GLN A 216 -0.42 36.32 15.48
N ARG A 217 -1.39 35.42 15.56
CA ARG A 217 -2.81 35.78 15.58
C ARG A 217 -3.14 36.46 16.93
N PRO A 218 -3.68 37.68 16.95
CA PRO A 218 -4.06 38.35 18.19
C PRO A 218 -5.19 37.60 18.89
N ALA A 219 -5.14 37.56 20.22
CA ALA A 219 -6.07 36.82 21.10
C ALA A 219 -7.56 37.19 20.97
N GLN A 220 -7.89 38.22 20.18
CA GLN A 220 -9.26 38.70 19.97
C GLN A 220 -9.97 38.04 18.79
N THR A 221 -9.33 37.14 18.05
CA THR A 221 -10.02 36.43 16.97
C THR A 221 -10.84 35.29 17.57
N PRO A 222 -12.17 35.22 17.37
CA PRO A 222 -12.98 34.17 17.97
C PRO A 222 -12.52 32.80 17.49
N GLU A 223 -12.03 31.99 18.42
CA GLU A 223 -11.75 30.58 18.22
C GLU A 223 -13.06 29.88 17.82
N MET A 224 -13.10 29.24 16.65
CA MET A 224 -14.17 28.29 16.38
C MET A 224 -14.03 27.15 17.38
N LEU A 225 -14.98 27.06 18.31
CA LEU A 225 -15.09 25.98 19.29
C LEU A 225 -14.83 24.63 18.61
N PRO A 226 -13.95 23.78 19.18
CA PRO A 226 -13.68 22.48 18.61
C PRO A 226 -14.98 21.73 18.43
N ARG A 227 -15.21 21.23 17.21
CA ARG A 227 -16.38 20.44 16.84
C ARG A 227 -16.44 19.25 17.79
N ILE A 228 -17.39 19.28 18.72
CA ILE A 228 -17.64 18.23 19.71
C ILE A 228 -17.68 16.90 18.96
N LYS A 229 -16.75 16.00 19.28
CA LYS A 229 -16.77 14.62 18.77
C LYS A 229 -18.12 14.02 19.16
N ARG A 230 -18.88 13.50 18.20
CA ARG A 230 -20.12 12.73 18.45
C ARG A 230 -19.79 11.62 19.47
N GLY A 231 -20.20 11.79 20.73
CA GLY A 231 -19.99 10.81 21.79
C GLY A 231 -19.97 11.37 23.22
N GLU A 232 -19.57 12.62 23.43
CA GLU A 232 -19.50 13.19 24.79
C GLU A 232 -20.86 13.74 25.26
N ARG A 233 -21.57 12.94 26.05
CA ARG A 233 -22.78 13.36 26.75
C ARG A 233 -22.41 14.37 27.85
N ARG A 234 -22.68 15.67 27.63
CA ARG A 234 -22.74 16.64 28.72
C ARG A 234 -23.93 16.30 29.63
N GLN A 235 -23.66 15.93 30.87
CA GLN A 235 -24.68 15.95 31.93
C GLN A 235 -25.01 17.43 32.21
N LEU A 236 -26.11 17.91 31.63
CA LEU A 236 -26.71 19.19 32.00
C LEU A 236 -27.26 19.06 33.42
N GLN A 237 -26.59 19.67 34.40
CA GLN A 237 -27.15 19.86 35.74
C GLN A 237 -28.37 20.77 35.62
N ARG A 238 -29.56 20.22 35.85
CA ARG A 238 -30.81 20.99 35.96
C ARG A 238 -30.74 21.83 37.23
N ARG A 239 -30.40 23.11 37.08
CA ARG A 239 -30.46 24.11 38.15
C ARG A 239 -31.67 25.02 37.93
N PHE A 240 -32.86 24.49 38.18
CA PHE A 240 -34.03 25.30 38.47
C PHE A 240 -34.88 24.56 39.49
N GLU A 241 -34.94 25.09 40.71
CA GLU A 241 -35.87 24.67 41.75
C GLU A 241 -37.30 25.01 41.31
N ARG A 242 -38.19 24.05 41.48
CA ARG A 242 -39.62 24.18 41.18
C ARG A 242 -40.29 24.85 42.38
N PRO A 243 -40.96 26.01 42.24
CA PRO A 243 -41.67 26.63 43.35
C PRO A 243 -42.96 25.84 43.66
N PRO A 244 -43.41 25.84 44.92
CA PRO A 244 -44.59 25.08 45.33
C PRO A 244 -45.88 25.81 44.94
N GLY A 245 -46.83 25.04 44.43
CA GLY A 245 -48.20 25.42 44.12
C GLY A 245 -49.01 24.16 43.84
#